data_AF-U2XWV0-F1
#
_entry.id   AF-U2XWV0-F1
#
_cell.length_a   1.000
_cell.length_b   1.000
_cell.length_c   1.000
_cell.angle_alpha   90.00
_cell.angle_beta   90.00
_cell.angle_gamma   90.00
#
_symmetry.space_group_name_H-M   'P 1'
#
loop_
_entity.id
_entity.type
_entity.pdbx_description
1 polymer ?
#
loop_
_entity_poly.entity_id
_entity_poly.type
_entity_poly.pdbx_seq_one_letter_code
_entity_poly.pdbx_strand_id
1 'polypeptide(L)'
;MVFSFPFLGGSRVQIGEPTAALVVIIYGIIAQYGLSGLTVATFLAGLMLIGMGLLYFDDLIKFISKTITVGFTLGIDVGIIAG
;
A
#
# COMPACT_ATOMS: atom_id res chain seq x y z
N MET A 1 16.65 11.06 -6.72
CA MET A 1 15.47 11.92 -6.51
C MET A 1 14.78 11.39 -5.25
N VAL A 2 15.25 11.83 -4.08
CA VAL A 2 14.82 11.33 -2.76
C VAL A 2 13.93 12.41 -2.15
N PHE A 3 12.66 12.44 -2.55
CA PHE A 3 11.72 13.45 -2.07
C PHE A 3 11.13 12.99 -0.72
N SER A 4 11.64 13.58 0.35
CA SER A 4 10.90 13.90 1.60
C SER A 4 10.56 12.84 2.67
N PHE A 5 11.10 11.62 2.68
CA PHE A 5 10.79 10.63 3.75
C PHE A 5 11.81 10.33 4.87
N PRO A 6 12.69 11.24 5.35
CA PRO A 6 13.48 10.95 6.55
C PRO A 6 12.86 11.39 7.89
N PHE A 7 11.77 12.18 7.91
CA PHE A 7 11.25 12.74 9.17
C PHE A 7 10.08 11.98 9.81
N LEU A 8 9.27 11.26 9.03
CA LEU A 8 8.12 10.47 9.51
C LEU A 8 8.29 8.96 9.27
N GLY A 9 9.45 8.52 8.80
CA GLY A 9 9.74 7.10 8.56
C GLY A 9 10.09 6.37 9.85
N GLY A 10 9.44 5.22 10.09
CA GLY A 10 9.69 4.40 11.30
C GLY A 10 11.07 3.73 11.34
N SER A 11 11.81 3.71 10.22
CA SER A 11 13.16 3.14 10.16
C SER A 11 14.07 3.96 9.24
N ARG A 12 15.31 4.19 9.69
CA ARG A 12 16.34 4.95 8.97
C ARG A 12 16.84 4.25 7.70
N VAL A 13 16.45 2.99 7.49
CA VAL A 13 16.81 2.16 6.32
C VAL A 13 15.63 1.86 5.39
N GLN A 14 14.47 2.48 5.62
CA GLN A 14 13.28 2.25 4.79
C GLN A 14 13.40 2.99 3.45
N ILE A 15 13.34 2.24 2.36
CA ILE A 15 13.28 2.77 0.99
C ILE A 15 11.85 2.55 0.49
N GLY A 16 11.09 3.64 0.33
CA GLY A 16 9.75 3.61 -0.23
C GLY A 16 9.79 3.49 -1.75
N GLU A 17 10.06 2.30 -2.26
CA GLU A 17 9.90 1.99 -3.69
C GLU A 17 8.44 1.56 -3.97
N PRO A 18 7.80 2.06 -5.04
CA PRO A 18 6.46 1.62 -5.44
C PRO A 18 6.50 0.12 -5.83
N THR A 19 6.06 -0.73 -4.91
CA THR A 19 5.97 -2.18 -5.11
C THR A 19 4.94 -2.50 -6.22
N ALA A 20 5.17 -3.56 -6.99
CA ALA A 20 4.27 -4.01 -8.08
C ALA A 20 2.79 -4.15 -7.65
N ALA A 21 2.55 -4.53 -6.39
CA ALA A 21 1.21 -4.60 -5.80
C ALA A 21 0.41 -3.29 -5.94
N LEU A 22 1.08 -2.14 -5.76
CA LEU A 22 0.46 -0.83 -5.85
C LEU A 22 0.04 -0.51 -7.29
N VAL A 23 0.87 -0.88 -8.27
CA VAL A 23 0.58 -0.66 -9.70
C VAL A 23 -0.67 -1.43 -10.13
N VAL A 24 -0.79 -2.69 -9.72
CA VAL A 24 -1.96 -3.55 -10.01
C VAL A 24 -3.25 -2.93 -9.46
N ILE A 25 -3.21 -2.43 -8.22
CA ILE A 25 -4.36 -1.78 -7.58
C ILE A 25 -4.74 -0.49 -8.32
N ILE A 26 -3.77 0.36 -8.64
CA ILE A 26 -4.00 1.61 -9.37
C ILE A 26 -4.64 1.32 -10.72
N TYR A 27 -4.12 0.34 -11.46
CA TYR A 27 -4.66 -0.03 -12.78
C TYR A 27 -6.12 -0.50 -12.67
N GLY A 28 -6.44 -1.31 -11.65
CA GLY A 28 -7.81 -1.74 -11.37
C GLY A 28 -8.75 -0.57 -11.03
N ILE A 29 -8.29 0.41 -10.25
CA ILE A 29 -9.08 1.59 -9.91
C ILE A 29 -9.33 2.47 -11.13
N ILE A 30 -8.29 2.73 -11.94
CA ILE A 30 -8.42 3.55 -13.15
C ILE A 30 -9.38 2.88 -14.15
N ALA A 31 -9.31 1.56 -14.32
CA ALA A 31 -10.18 0.83 -15.22
C ALA A 31 -11.67 0.94 -14.84
N GLN A 32 -11.98 1.02 -13.54
CA GLN A 32 -13.36 1.05 -13.03
C GLN A 32 -13.88 2.49 -12.81
N TYR A 33 -13.03 3.40 -12.33
CA TYR A 33 -13.43 4.72 -11.80
C TYR A 33 -12.66 5.90 -12.44
N GLY A 34 -11.73 5.62 -13.36
CA GLY A 34 -10.90 6.64 -14.01
C GLY A 34 -9.91 7.34 -13.06
N LEU A 35 -9.28 8.40 -13.56
CA LEU A 35 -8.27 9.17 -12.83
C LEU A 35 -8.85 10.00 -11.67
N SER A 36 -10.11 10.45 -11.79
CA SER A 36 -10.80 11.17 -10.72
C SER A 36 -11.03 10.27 -9.51
N GLY A 37 -11.46 9.01 -9.74
CA GLY A 37 -11.62 8.01 -8.69
C GLY A 37 -10.32 7.69 -7.96
N LEU A 38 -9.20 7.60 -8.70
CA LEU A 38 -7.89 7.36 -8.11
C LEU A 38 -7.46 8.46 -7.13
N THR A 39 -7.68 9.72 -7.49
CA THR A 39 -7.33 10.88 -6.64
C THR A 39 -8.10 10.83 -5.32
N VAL A 40 -9.40 10.58 -5.38
CA VAL A 40 -10.25 10.48 -4.20
C VAL A 40 -9.87 9.27 -3.34
N ALA A 41 -9.63 8.11 -3.97
CA ALA A 41 -9.22 6.90 -3.26
C ALA A 41 -7.87 7.08 -2.54
N THR A 42 -6.89 7.70 -3.18
CA THR A 42 -5.57 7.95 -2.59
C THR A 42 -5.67 8.94 -1.43
N PHE A 43 -6.46 10.00 -1.57
CA PHE A 43 -6.70 10.96 -0.49
C PHE A 43 -7.38 10.30 0.72
N LEU A 44 -8.40 9.47 0.48
CA LEU A 44 -9.10 8.75 1.54
C LEU A 44 -8.18 7.72 2.23
N ALA A 45 -7.38 6.99 1.47
CA ALA A 45 -6.39 6.05 2.01
C ALA A 45 -5.37 6.77 2.92
N GLY A 46 -4.88 7.95 2.51
CA GLY A 46 -4.00 8.77 3.34
C GLY A 46 -4.65 9.20 4.66
N LEU A 47 -5.92 9.59 4.62
CA LEU A 47 -6.68 9.96 5.82
C LEU A 47 -6.87 8.75 6.75
N MET A 48 -7.16 7.57 6.21
CA MET A 48 -7.23 6.32 6.98
C MET A 48 -5.90 5.97 7.65
N LEU A 49 -4.77 6.12 6.94
CA LEU A 49 -3.43 5.86 7.51
C LEU A 49 -3.09 6.81 8.66
N ILE A 50 -3.43 8.10 8.54
CA ILE A 50 -3.26 9.07 9.64
C ILE A 50 -4.15 8.67 10.83
N GLY A 51 -5.40 8.28 10.59
CA GLY A 51 -6.31 7.82 11.63
C GLY A 51 -5.80 6.58 12.36
N MET A 52 -5.29 5.59 11.63
CA MET A 52 -4.70 4.37 12.21
C MET A 52 -3.48 4.68 13.08
N GLY A 53 -2.60 5.59 12.63
CA GLY A 53 -1.42 6.01 13.38
C GLY A 53 -1.73 6.77 14.67
N LEU A 54 -2.79 7.60 14.69
CA LEU A 54 -3.21 8.32 15.90
C LEU A 54 -3.85 7.42 16.95
N LEU A 55 -4.51 6.35 16.51
CA LEU A 55 -5.19 5.39 17.38
C LEU A 55 -4.28 4.22 17.81
N TYR A 56 -3.01 4.21 17.38
CA TYR A 56 -2.03 3.13 17.65
C TYR A 56 -2.57 1.73 17.32
N PHE A 57 -3.32 1.61 16.22
CA PHE A 57 -3.90 0.33 15.77
C PHE A 57 -2.86 -0.62 15.15
N ASP A 58 -1.57 -0.33 15.27
CA ASP A 58 -0.47 -1.16 14.80
C ASP A 58 -0.48 -2.57 15.42
N ASP A 59 -1.01 -2.72 16.64
CA ASP A 59 -1.13 -4.03 17.29
C ASP A 59 -2.09 -4.97 16.52
N LEU A 60 -3.08 -4.41 15.81
CA LEU A 60 -4.03 -5.18 15.02
C LEU A 60 -3.38 -5.86 13.81
N ILE A 61 -2.28 -5.28 13.30
CA ILE A 61 -1.51 -5.83 12.18
C ILE A 61 -0.87 -7.18 12.56
N LYS A 62 -0.58 -7.40 13.86
CA LYS A 62 -0.03 -8.68 14.36
C LYS A 62 -1.01 -9.85 14.24
N PHE A 63 -2.32 -9.56 14.12
CA PHE A 63 -3.35 -10.58 13.93
C PHE A 63 -3.50 -11.04 12.48
N ILE A 64 -2.79 -10.41 11.53
CA ILE A 64 -2.77 -10.87 10.15
C ILE A 64 -2.08 -12.23 10.09
N SER A 65 -2.83 -13.26 9.69
CA SER A 65 -2.29 -14.62 9.53
C SER A 65 -1.23 -14.65 8.44
N LYS A 66 -0.13 -15.38 8.70
CA LYS A 66 0.96 -15.59 7.74
C LYS A 66 0.44 -16.16 6.40
N THR A 67 -0.63 -16.95 6.43
CA THR A 67 -1.23 -17.51 5.21
C THR A 67 -1.71 -16.43 4.25
N ILE A 68 -2.25 -15.32 4.77
CA ILE A 68 -2.75 -14.19 3.97
C ILE A 68 -1.57 -13.45 3.35
N THR A 69 -0.52 -13.18 4.12
CA THR A 69 0.69 -12.51 3.62
C THR A 69 1.37 -13.33 2.53
N VAL A 70 1.53 -14.64 2.74
CA VAL A 70 2.13 -15.55 1.74
C VAL A 70 1.24 -15.64 0.50
N GLY A 71 -0.08 -15.75 0.66
CA GLY A 71 -1.02 -15.76 -0.47
C GLY A 71 -1.00 -14.45 -1.27
N PHE A 72 -0.85 -13.31 -0.60
CA PHE A 72 -0.75 -12.01 -1.25
C PHE A 72 0.56 -11.86 -2.05
N THR A 73 1.71 -12.24 -1.46
CA THR A 73 2.98 -12.33 -2.19
C THR A 73 2.87 -13.29 -3.37
N LEU A 74 2.22 -14.44 -3.15
CA LEU A 74 1.68 -15.40 -4.12
C LEU A 74 1.07 -14.73 -5.35
N GLY A 75 0.01 -13.97 -5.09
CA GLY A 75 -0.79 -13.31 -6.12
C GLY A 75 -0.05 -12.21 -6.85
N ILE A 76 0.84 -11.46 -6.18
CA ILE A 76 1.69 -10.46 -6.84
C ILE A 76 2.67 -11.15 -7.79
N ASP A 77 3.33 -12.22 -7.34
CA ASP A 77 4.28 -12.99 -8.14
C ASP A 77 3.61 -13.56 -9.39
N VAL A 78 2.46 -14.22 -9.22
CA VAL A 78 1.66 -14.71 -10.34
C VAL A 78 1.17 -13.58 -11.24
N GLY A 79 0.78 -12.43 -10.70
CA GLY A 79 0.37 -11.26 -11.49
C GLY A 79 1.50 -10.68 -12.34
N ILE A 80 2.75 -10.77 -11.87
CA ILE A 80 3.94 -10.38 -12.65
C ILE A 80 4.27 -11.45 -13.70
N ILE A 81 4.15 -12.74 -13.37
CA ILE A 81 4.46 -13.85 -14.29
C ILE A 81 3.40 -14.01 -15.39
N ALA A 82 2.12 -13.85 -15.03
CA ALA A 82 1.00 -13.95 -15.96
C ALA A 82 0.79 -12.67 -16.77
N GLY A 83 1.44 -11.57 -16.37
CA GLY A 83 1.50 -10.30 -17.07
C GLY A 83 2.36 -10.36 -18.32
#